data_AF-A0A164SHW7-F1
#
_entry.id   AF-A0A164SHW7-F1
#
_cell.length_a   1.000
_cell.length_b   1.000
_cell.length_c   1.000
_cell.angle_alpha   90.00
_cell.angle_beta   90.00
_cell.angle_gamma   90.00
#
_symmetry.space_group_name_H-M   'P 1'
#
loop_
_entity.id
_entity.type
_entity.pdbx_description
1 polymer ?
#
loop_
_entity_poly.entity_id
_entity_poly.type
_entity_poly.pdbx_seq_one_letter_code
_entity_poly.pdbx_strand_id
1 'polypeptide(L)' 'VFVNTRYKPVAQKVNPVPGTLPDEFKIVRKFPEDPLLSLPSVPTIIPPFVYGTRLTEERWKKIE' A
#
# COMPACT_ATOMS: atom_id res chain seq x y z
N VAL A 1 -31.33 -26.90 -0.16
CA VAL A 1 -31.02 -25.45 -0.17
C VAL A 1 -31.90 -24.78 0.87
N PHE A 2 -31.36 -24.38 2.02
CA PHE A 2 -32.15 -23.72 3.06
C PHE A 2 -32.32 -22.24 2.71
N VAL A 3 -33.54 -21.84 2.35
CA VAL A 3 -33.89 -20.43 2.18
C VAL A 3 -34.19 -19.87 3.57
N ASN A 4 -33.39 -18.93 4.04
CA ASN A 4 -33.59 -18.27 5.32
C ASN A 4 -34.85 -17.37 5.22
N THR A 5 -35.96 -17.80 5.81
CA THR A 5 -37.27 -17.11 5.77
C THR A 5 -37.41 -15.99 6.83
N ARG A 6 -36.30 -15.56 7.44
CA ARG A 6 -36.32 -14.47 8.41
C ARG A 6 -36.45 -13.13 7.71
N TYR A 7 -37.39 -12.31 8.19
CA TYR A 7 -37.50 -10.92 7.78
C TYR A 7 -36.18 -10.17 8.03
N LYS A 8 -35.72 -9.43 7.01
CA LYS A 8 -34.51 -8.61 7.12
C LYS A 8 -34.72 -7.56 8.21
N PRO A 9 -33.81 -7.44 9.20
CA PRO A 9 -33.95 -6.42 10.23
C PRO A 9 -33.94 -5.02 9.58
N VAL A 10 -34.82 -4.14 10.05
CA VAL A 10 -35.01 -2.79 9.50
C VAL A 10 -33.70 -1.99 9.47
N ALA A 11 -32.84 -2.16 10.48
CA ALA A 11 -31.54 -1.52 10.55
C ALA A 11 -30.61 -1.85 9.37
N GLN A 12 -30.76 -3.03 8.75
CA GLN A 12 -29.98 -3.44 7.58
C GLN A 12 -30.71 -3.13 6.26
N LYS A 13 -31.92 -2.55 6.31
CA LYS A 13 -32.69 -2.20 5.11
C LYS A 13 -32.08 -1.00 4.38
N VAL A 14 -31.53 -0.05 5.13
CA VAL A 14 -30.99 1.20 4.59
C VAL A 14 -29.47 1.13 4.54
N ASN A 15 -28.92 1.20 3.33
CA ASN A 15 -27.49 1.41 3.13
C ASN A 15 -27.27 2.92 2.95
N PRO A 16 -26.60 3.61 3.88
CA PRO A 16 -26.30 5.03 3.69
C PRO A 16 -25.38 5.21 2.48
N VAL A 17 -25.63 6.26 1.70
CA VAL A 17 -24.70 6.66 0.63
C VAL A 17 -23.44 7.19 1.31
N PRO A 18 -22.25 6.64 1.03
CA PRO A 18 -21.02 7.15 1.61
C PRO A 18 -20.83 8.60 1.16
N GLY A 19 -20.89 9.53 2.12
CA GLY A 19 -20.64 10.94 1.87
C GLY A 19 -19.17 11.21 1.59
N THR A 20 -18.88 12.32 0.92
CA THR A 20 -17.51 12.84 0.81
C THR A 20 -17.02 13.31 2.18
N LEU A 21 -15.79 12.97 2.53
CA LEU A 21 -15.15 13.42 3.78
C LEU A 21 -15.05 14.96 3.75
N PRO A 22 -15.72 15.70 4.68
CA PRO A 22 -15.68 17.15 4.68
C PRO A 22 -14.26 17.68 4.87
N ASP A 23 -13.96 18.83 4.27
CA ASP A 23 -12.61 19.40 4.26
C ASP A 23 -12.07 19.70 5.67
N GLU A 24 -12.94 20.05 6.61
CA GLU A 24 -12.61 20.30 8.02
C GLU A 24 -11.96 19.10 8.72
N PHE A 25 -12.27 17.88 8.25
CA PHE A 25 -11.74 16.64 8.81
C PHE A 25 -10.54 16.10 8.02
N LYS A 26 -10.12 16.76 6.93
CA LYS A 26 -8.94 16.35 6.16
C LYS A 26 -7.66 16.80 6.88
N ILE A 27 -6.71 15.88 7.00
CA ILE A 27 -5.40 16.19 7.55
C ILE A 27 -4.62 17.04 6.53
N VAL A 28 -4.34 18.29 6.87
CA VAL A 28 -3.49 19.18 6.06
C VAL A 28 -2.03 18.89 6.37
N ARG A 29 -1.30 18.29 5.42
CA ARG A 29 0.16 18.08 5.53
C ARG A 29 0.87 19.34 5.03
N LYS A 30 1.56 20.05 5.94
CA LYS A 30 2.39 21.22 5.61
C LYS A 30 3.87 20.83 5.72
N PHE A 31 4.67 21.20 4.72
CA PHE A 31 6.13 21.07 4.73
C PHE A 31 6.72 22.49 4.80
N PRO A 32 7.06 23.01 5.99
CA PRO A 32 7.62 24.35 6.14
C PRO A 32 9.03 24.46 5.53
N GLU A 33 9.77 23.35 5.54
CA GLU A 33 11.10 23.19 4.95
C GLU A 33 11.14 21.85 4.21
N ASP A 34 12.14 21.66 3.34
CA ASP A 34 12.28 20.42 2.58
C ASP A 34 12.63 19.25 3.51
N PRO A 35 11.75 18.24 3.64
CA PRO A 35 11.95 17.12 4.56
C PRO A 35 13.14 16.21 4.19
N LEU A 36 13.68 16.36 2.98
CA LEU A 36 14.79 15.54 2.49
C LEU A 36 16.16 16.12 2.86
N LEU A 37 16.23 17.36 3.37
CA LEU A 37 17.51 18.04 3.66
C LEU A 37 18.36 17.34 4.71
N SER A 38 17.74 16.63 5.65
CA SER A 38 18.44 15.88 6.70
C SER A 38 18.83 14.47 6.28
N LEU A 39 18.33 13.99 5.13
CA LEU A 39 18.56 12.63 4.69
C LEU A 39 19.95 12.48 4.05
N PRO A 40 20.62 11.34 4.24
CA PRO A 40 21.86 11.05 3.54
C PRO A 40 21.62 10.94 2.03
N SER A 41 22.57 11.44 1.24
CA SER A 41 22.54 11.29 -0.21
C SER A 41 22.68 9.81 -0.58
N VAL A 42 21.72 9.30 -1.36
CA VAL A 42 21.76 7.93 -1.87
C VAL A 42 22.53 7.92 -3.19
N PRO A 43 23.49 6.99 -3.39
CA PRO A 43 24.20 6.90 -4.66
C PRO A 43 23.23 6.61 -5.81
N THR A 44 23.33 7.40 -6.88
CA THR A 44 22.49 7.23 -8.08
C THR A 44 22.88 6.00 -8.89
N ILE A 45 24.13 5.56 -8.77
CA ILE A 45 24.66 4.40 -9.48
C ILE A 45 24.56 3.19 -8.56
N ILE A 46 23.67 2.28 -8.93
CA ILE A 46 23.54 0.98 -8.27
C ILE A 46 24.72 0.11 -8.71
N PRO A 47 25.42 -0.59 -7.79
CA PRO A 47 26.46 -1.52 -8.18
C PRO A 47 25.88 -2.65 -9.07
N PRO A 48 26.70 -3.27 -9.93
CA PRO A 48 26.26 -4.42 -10.69
C PRO A 48 25.79 -5.54 -9.75
N PHE A 49 24.78 -6.28 -10.19
CA PHE A 49 24.25 -7.40 -9.41
C PHE A 49 25.33 -8.47 -9.21
N VAL A 50 25.48 -8.95 -7.98
CA VAL A 50 26.39 -10.04 -7.62
C VAL A 50 25.57 -11.19 -7.04
N TYR A 51 25.77 -12.39 -7.57
CA TYR A 51 25.11 -13.60 -7.11
C TYR A 51 25.50 -13.89 -5.65
N GLY A 52 24.48 -14.11 -4.83
CA GLY A 52 24.65 -14.36 -3.39
C GLY A 52 24.46 -15.83 -3.04
N THR A 53 24.34 -16.10 -1.74
CA THR A 53 24.11 -17.46 -1.22
C THR A 53 22.76 -18.05 -1.65
N ARG A 54 21.73 -17.22 -1.83
CA ARG A 54 20.37 -17.66 -2.19
C ARG A 54 20.19 -17.91 -3.67
N LEU A 55 20.74 -17.01 -4.49
CA LEU A 55 20.75 -17.10 -5.95
C LEU A 55 22.20 -17.19 -6.40
N THR A 56 22.69 -18.42 -6.51
CA THR A 56 24.02 -18.71 -7.02
C THR A 56 24.05 -18.58 -8.54
N GLU A 57 25.22 -18.29 -9.09
CA GLU A 57 25.46 -18.26 -10.55
C GLU A 57 24.97 -19.54 -11.23
N GLU A 58 25.27 -20.69 -10.64
CA GLU A 58 24.88 -22.00 -11.16
C GLU A 58 23.37 -22.19 -11.20
N ARG A 59 22.66 -21.67 -10.21
CA ARG A 59 21.19 -21.74 -10.16
C ARG A 59 20.58 -20.80 -11.20
N TRP A 60 21.16 -19.61 -11.36
CA TRP A 60 20.72 -18.65 -12.37
C TRP A 60 20.92 -19.18 -13.79
N LYS A 61 22.09 -19.75 -14.10
CA LYS A 61 22.41 -20.37 -15.40
C LYS A 61 21.50 -21.55 -15.79
N LYS A 62 20.75 -22.13 -14.83
CA LYS A 62 19.75 -23.17 -15.11
C LYS A 62 18.36 -22.62 -15.36
N ILE A 63 18.09 -21.38 -14.93
CA ILE A 63 16.81 -20.71 -15.09
C ILE A 63 16.78 -19.93 -16.40
N GLU A 64 17.91 -19.32 -16.77
CA GLU A 64 18.13 -18.64 -18.06
C GLU A 64 18.35 -19.64 -19.21
#